data_AF-A0A317YL60-F1
#
_entry.id   AF-A0A317YL60-F1
#
_cell.length_a   1.000
_cell.length_b   1.000
_cell.length_c   1.000
_cell.angle_alpha   90.00
_cell.angle_beta   90.00
_cell.angle_gamma   90.00
#
_symmetry.space_group_name_H-M   'P 1'
#
loop_
_entity.id
_entity.type
_entity.pdbx_description
1 polymer ?
#
loop_
_entity_poly.entity_id
_entity_poly.type
_entity_poly.pdbx_seq_one_letter_code
_entity_poly.pdbx_strand_id
1 'polypeptide(L)'
;TLFSHTLEGLEGKKKIESIMTHFRSNPPQEIQGLKVKAIEDYLTSEVYQLVKDTTSQIDSPKSNVIRVLFDEGCIALRPSGTEPKIKLDVSSKCTDMSLL
;
A
#
# COMPACT_ATOMS: atom_id res chain seq x y z
N THR A 1 -8.64 -5.73 -8.07
CA THR A 1 -9.41 -6.51 -7.09
C THR A 1 -9.30 -5.88 -5.71
N LEU A 2 -10.41 -5.72 -5.00
CA LEU A 2 -10.42 -5.24 -3.60
C LEU A 2 -10.63 -6.43 -2.66
N PHE A 3 -9.77 -6.56 -1.66
CA PHE A 3 -9.93 -7.47 -0.53
C PHE A 3 -10.18 -6.67 0.73
N SER A 4 -11.02 -7.19 1.62
CA SER A 4 -11.43 -6.52 2.84
C SER A 4 -11.52 -7.52 3.97
N HIS A 5 -10.95 -7.19 5.12
CA HIS A 5 -11.03 -8.01 6.33
C HIS A 5 -11.48 -7.16 7.52
N THR A 6 -12.46 -7.67 8.26
CA THR A 6 -12.97 -7.02 9.48
C THR A 6 -12.28 -7.64 10.69
N LEU A 7 -11.71 -6.81 11.54
CA LEU A 7 -11.16 -7.19 12.84
C LEU A 7 -12.04 -6.56 13.90
N GLU A 8 -12.87 -7.33 14.58
CA GLU A 8 -13.93 -6.77 15.43
C GLU A 8 -13.42 -6.14 16.73
N GLY A 9 -14.25 -5.25 17.29
CA GLY A 9 -14.01 -4.63 18.59
C GLY A 9 -12.90 -3.58 18.62
N LEU A 10 -12.64 -3.07 19.82
CA LEU A 10 -11.59 -2.07 20.07
C LEU A 10 -10.19 -2.62 19.76
N GLU A 11 -9.94 -3.88 20.11
CA GLU A 11 -8.67 -4.54 19.84
C GLU A 11 -8.43 -4.72 18.34
N GLY A 12 -9.48 -4.92 17.55
CA GLY A 12 -9.38 -4.95 16.10
C GLY A 12 -8.88 -3.64 15.50
N LYS A 13 -9.38 -2.48 16.00
CA LYS A 13 -8.86 -1.16 15.60
C LYS A 13 -7.38 -1.00 15.91
N LYS A 14 -6.96 -1.32 17.13
CA LYS A 14 -5.54 -1.27 17.55
C LYS A 14 -4.67 -2.18 16.69
N LYS A 15 -5.17 -3.36 16.34
CA LYS A 15 -4.45 -4.30 15.47
C LYS A 15 -4.25 -3.72 14.08
N ILE A 16 -5.27 -3.07 13.51
CA ILE A 16 -5.19 -2.40 12.20
C ILE A 16 -4.17 -1.25 12.24
N GLU A 17 -4.21 -0.41 13.28
CA GLU A 17 -3.22 0.65 13.47
C GLU A 17 -1.80 0.09 13.55
N SER A 18 -1.60 -0.98 14.33
CA SER A 18 -0.32 -1.67 14.44
C SER A 18 0.17 -2.25 13.11
N ILE A 19 -0.71 -2.84 12.30
CA ILE A 19 -0.37 -3.32 10.95
C ILE A 19 0.10 -2.17 10.07
N MET A 20 -0.64 -1.06 10.04
CA MET A 20 -0.30 0.10 9.23
C MET A 20 1.03 0.74 9.66
N THR A 21 1.26 0.88 10.97
CA THR A 21 2.53 1.39 11.51
C THR A 21 3.69 0.45 11.18
N HIS A 22 3.52 -0.85 11.37
CA HIS A 22 4.56 -1.83 11.06
C HIS A 22 4.95 -1.79 9.58
N PHE A 23 3.96 -1.69 8.69
CA PHE A 23 4.20 -1.63 7.24
C PHE A 23 4.94 -0.34 6.82
N ARG A 24 4.70 0.79 7.50
CA ARG A 24 5.45 2.04 7.28
C ARG A 24 6.89 1.95 7.75
N SER A 25 7.10 1.38 8.94
CA SER A 25 8.44 1.29 9.54
C SER A 25 9.30 0.18 8.93
N ASN A 26 8.67 -0.85 8.37
CA ASN A 26 9.34 -2.00 7.77
C ASN A 26 8.72 -2.32 6.40
N PRO A 27 8.88 -1.41 5.43
CA PRO A 27 8.35 -1.62 4.10
C PRO A 27 8.95 -2.87 3.44
N PRO A 28 8.15 -3.70 2.74
CA PRO A 28 8.67 -4.85 2.03
C PRO A 28 9.53 -4.41 0.83
N GLN A 29 10.62 -5.14 0.57
CA GLN A 29 11.40 -4.98 -0.67
C GLN A 29 10.90 -5.88 -1.81
N GLU A 30 10.15 -6.93 -1.47
CA GLU A 30 9.58 -7.90 -2.39
C GLU A 30 8.26 -8.43 -1.83
N ILE A 31 7.30 -8.73 -2.70
CA ILE A 31 6.07 -9.44 -2.34
C ILE A 31 5.84 -10.55 -3.36
N GLN A 32 5.81 -11.82 -2.93
CA GLN A 32 5.54 -12.98 -3.79
C GLN A 32 6.46 -13.04 -5.03
N GLY A 33 7.76 -12.74 -4.90
CA GLY A 33 8.69 -12.71 -6.04
C GLY A 33 8.72 -11.39 -6.81
N LEU A 34 7.75 -10.49 -6.59
CA LEU A 34 7.67 -9.20 -7.28
C LEU A 34 8.48 -8.15 -6.53
N LYS A 35 9.47 -7.54 -7.21
CA LYS A 35 10.32 -6.51 -6.64
C LYS A 35 9.56 -5.20 -6.45
N VAL A 36 9.63 -4.65 -5.24
CA VAL A 36 9.06 -3.34 -4.95
C VAL A 36 9.93 -2.24 -5.58
N LYS A 37 9.31 -1.36 -6.35
CA LYS A 37 9.97 -0.24 -7.05
C LYS A 37 9.87 1.05 -6.25
N ALA A 38 8.69 1.30 -5.71
CA ALA A 38 8.41 2.48 -4.92
C ALA A 38 7.32 2.22 -3.89
N ILE A 39 7.32 3.04 -2.85
CA ILE A 39 6.29 3.06 -1.81
C ILE A 39 5.80 4.48 -1.68
N GLU A 40 4.49 4.68 -1.83
CA GLU A 40 3.82 5.95 -1.62
C GLU A 40 3.09 5.89 -0.27
N ASP A 41 3.45 6.75 0.66
CA ASP A 41 2.72 6.95 1.91
C ASP A 41 1.98 8.29 1.86
N TYR A 42 0.67 8.21 1.66
CA TYR A 42 -0.19 9.38 1.56
C TYR A 42 -0.45 10.04 2.93
N LEU A 43 -0.03 9.40 4.05
CA LEU A 43 -0.15 10.01 5.37
C LEU A 43 1.01 10.98 5.62
N THR A 44 2.23 10.59 5.22
CA THR A 44 3.42 11.45 5.30
C THR A 44 3.57 12.33 4.06
N SER A 45 2.83 12.06 2.98
CA SER A 45 2.95 12.71 1.68
C SER A 45 4.31 12.44 1.02
N GLU A 46 4.81 11.21 1.13
CA GLU A 46 6.14 10.83 0.65
C GLU A 46 6.08 9.65 -0.33
N VAL A 47 6.94 9.68 -1.33
CA VAL A 47 7.26 8.55 -2.20
C VAL A 47 8.70 8.16 -1.98
N TYR A 48 8.93 6.94 -1.52
CA TYR A 48 10.27 6.36 -1.46
C TYR A 48 10.51 5.46 -2.68
N GLN A 49 11.53 5.80 -3.47
CA GLN A 49 11.96 5.05 -4.65
C GLN A 49 13.10 4.11 -4.27
N LEU A 50 12.83 2.80 -4.19
CA LEU A 50 13.78 1.81 -3.67
C LEU A 50 15.02 1.66 -4.56
N VAL A 51 14.85 1.75 -5.89
CA VAL A 51 15.95 1.58 -6.84
C VAL A 51 16.93 2.76 -6.80
N LYS A 52 16.43 3.96 -6.53
CA LYS A 52 17.23 5.20 -6.52
C LYS A 52 17.68 5.60 -5.13
N ASP A 53 17.10 4.98 -4.10
CA ASP A 53 17.25 5.38 -2.70
C ASP A 53 16.95 6.88 -2.48
N THR A 54 15.81 7.33 -3.02
CA THR A 54 15.41 8.75 -2.94
C THR A 54 13.98 8.88 -2.45
N THR A 55 13.72 9.95 -1.70
CA THR A 55 12.38 10.34 -1.26
C THR A 55 11.94 11.64 -1.95
N SER A 56 10.69 11.67 -2.41
CA SER A 56 10.04 12.87 -2.98
C SER A 56 8.67 13.11 -2.36
N GLN A 57 8.12 14.31 -2.51
CA GLN A 57 6.82 14.67 -1.94
C GLN A 57 5.65 14.33 -2.88
N ILE A 58 4.51 13.96 -2.29
CA ILE A 58 3.22 13.77 -2.97
C ILE A 58 2.39 15.03 -2.81
N ASP A 59 2.02 15.65 -3.93
CA ASP A 59 1.06 16.75 -3.93
C ASP A 59 -0.38 16.21 -4.04
N SER A 60 -0.90 15.75 -2.91
CA SER A 60 -2.28 15.25 -2.78
C SER A 60 -2.76 15.37 -1.33
N PRO A 61 -4.08 15.46 -1.10
CA PRO A 61 -4.63 15.45 0.25
C PRO A 61 -4.17 14.23 1.05
N LYS A 62 -3.79 14.45 2.31
CA LYS A 62 -3.34 13.39 3.19
C LYS A 62 -4.43 12.36 3.44
N SER A 63 -4.06 11.09 3.43
CA SER A 63 -4.94 9.97 3.76
C SER A 63 -4.14 8.81 4.32
N ASN A 64 -4.76 7.96 5.13
CA ASN A 64 -4.08 6.78 5.67
C ASN A 64 -4.05 5.65 4.63
N VAL A 65 -3.25 5.84 3.59
CA VAL A 65 -3.09 4.89 2.48
C VAL A 65 -1.61 4.71 2.22
N ILE A 66 -1.19 3.45 2.09
CA ILE A 66 0.15 3.10 1.61
C ILE A 66 -0.02 2.37 0.28
N ARG A 67 0.71 2.77 -0.75
CA ARG A 67 0.78 2.03 -2.02
C ARG A 67 2.17 1.46 -2.23
N VAL A 68 2.22 0.19 -2.62
CA VAL A 68 3.43 -0.51 -3.03
C VAL A 68 3.36 -0.69 -4.54
N LEU A 69 4.39 -0.23 -5.23
CA LEU A 69 4.44 -0.21 -6.69
C LEU A 69 5.42 -1.28 -7.19
N PHE A 70 4.97 -2.00 -8.20
CA PHE A 70 5.72 -3.02 -8.92
C PHE A 70 5.77 -2.64 -10.41
N ASP A 71 6.60 -3.34 -11.18
CA ASP A 71 6.57 -3.20 -12.63
C ASP A 71 5.21 -3.71 -13.18
N GLU A 72 4.65 -4.76 -12.56
CA GLU A 72 3.42 -5.46 -12.94
C GLU A 72 2.13 -4.78 -12.43
N GLY A 73 2.22 -3.82 -11.52
CA GLY A 73 1.02 -3.30 -10.85
C GLY A 73 1.27 -2.52 -9.57
N CYS A 74 0.24 -2.43 -8.75
CA CYS A 74 0.33 -1.86 -7.42
C CYS A 74 -0.61 -2.55 -6.42
N ILE A 75 -0.24 -2.49 -5.15
CA ILE A 75 -1.08 -2.90 -4.03
C ILE A 75 -1.24 -1.69 -3.11
N ALA A 76 -2.46 -1.33 -2.75
CA ALA A 76 -2.74 -0.31 -1.75
C ALA A 76 -3.29 -0.93 -0.47
N LEU A 77 -2.76 -0.52 0.68
CA LEU A 77 -3.23 -0.91 2.02
C LEU A 77 -3.82 0.31 2.72
N ARG A 78 -5.03 0.16 3.28
CA ARG A 78 -5.70 1.24 4.02
C ARG A 78 -6.70 0.72 5.05
N PRO A 79 -6.81 1.34 6.24
CA PRO A 79 -7.94 1.11 7.13
C PRO A 79 -9.22 1.75 6.56
N SER A 80 -10.37 1.20 6.95
CA SER A 80 -11.66 1.85 6.83
C SER A 80 -11.75 2.91 7.94
N GLY A 81 -12.12 4.14 7.60
CA GLY A 81 -12.07 5.26 8.57
C GLY A 81 -13.07 5.14 9.72
N THR A 82 -14.20 4.46 9.49
CA THR A 82 -15.30 4.35 10.48
C THR A 82 -15.51 2.93 10.99
N GLU A 83 -15.18 1.92 10.19
CA GLU A 83 -15.33 0.50 10.52
C GLU A 83 -13.98 -0.11 10.90
N PRO A 84 -13.93 -1.13 11.79
CA PRO A 84 -12.69 -1.79 12.15
C PRO A 84 -12.30 -2.82 11.07
N LYS A 85 -12.02 -2.31 9.87
CA LYS A 85 -11.80 -3.07 8.65
C LYS A 85 -10.54 -2.57 7.96
N ILE A 86 -9.71 -3.47 7.48
CA ILE A 86 -8.56 -3.16 6.64
C ILE A 86 -8.82 -3.62 5.21
N LYS A 87 -8.42 -2.80 4.24
CA LYS A 87 -8.65 -3.00 2.81
C LYS A 87 -7.32 -3.10 2.07
N LEU A 88 -7.27 -4.02 1.13
CA LEU A 88 -6.15 -4.25 0.23
C LEU A 88 -6.66 -4.16 -1.22
N ASP A 89 -6.30 -3.09 -1.91
CA ASP A 89 -6.66 -2.85 -3.30
C ASP A 89 -5.50 -3.31 -4.19
N VAL A 90 -5.69 -4.37 -4.98
CA VAL A 90 -4.70 -4.90 -5.94
C VAL A 90 -5.05 -4.45 -7.34
N SER A 91 -4.12 -3.78 -8.01
CA SER A 91 -4.22 -3.39 -9.41
C SER A 91 -3.09 -4.01 -10.21
N SER A 92 -3.39 -4.56 -11.37
CA SER A 92 -2.38 -5.08 -12.31
C SER A 92 -2.34 -4.19 -13.54
N LYS A 93 -1.13 -3.92 -14.04
CA LYS A 93 -0.94 -3.36 -15.37
C LYS A 93 -1.15 -4.51 -16.35
N CYS A 94 -2.24 -4.47 -17.10
CA CYS A 94 -2.40 -5.36 -18.24
C CYS A 94 -1.64 -4.73 -19.42
N THR A 95 -0.51 -5.31 -19.81
CA THR A 95 0.06 -5.05 -21.13
C THR A 95 -0.48 -6.13 -22.05
N ASP A 96 -1.54 -5.80 -22.78
CA ASP A 96 -2.13 -6.72 -23.73
C ASP A 96 -1.12 -6.95 -24.87
N MET A 97 -0.46 -8.11 -24.86
CA MET A 97 0.53 -8.52 -25.88
C MET A 97 -0.10 -9.51 -26.88
N SER A 98 -1.43 -9.62 -26.98
CA SER A 98 -2.08 -10.50 -27.97
C SER A 98 -2.36 -9.83 -29.33
N LEU A 99 -1.52 -8.89 -29.76
CA LEU A 99 -1.48 -8.38 -31.14
C LEU A 99 -0.03 -8.11 -31.63
N LEU A 100 0.89 -9.03 -31.35
CA LEU A 100 2.09 -9.23 -32.18
C LEU A 100 1.93 -10.51 -33.00
#